data_AF-A0A3M1MUP5-F1
#
_entry.id   AF-A0A3M1MUP5-F1
#
_cell.length_a   1.000
_cell.length_b   1.000
_cell.length_c   1.000
_cell.angle_alpha   90.00
_cell.angle_beta   90.00
_cell.angle_gamma   90.00
#
_symmetry.space_group_name_H-M   'P 1'
#
loop_
_entity.id
_entity.type
_entity.pdbx_description
1 polymer ?
#
loop_
_entity_poly.entity_id
_entity_poly.type
_entity_poly.pdbx_seq_one_letter_code
_entity_poly.pdbx_strand_id
1 'polypeptide(L)'
;MRIVTIKFRPAGKRYDFNAQQFDLAVGDQVVVETDRGRALGSVVLPPREVEGDAAPRQLKNVIRLATDEDLNLGQVNAAREEEAYRFCLKRIEERQMPMKLVRAEYQFDGSKIIFYFTADGRVDFRELVKDLAHHFHTRIEMRQIGVRDEAKLVGGLVICGRELC
;
A
#
# COMPACT_ATOMS: atom_id res chain seq x y z
N MET A 1 -25.38 3.74 9.72
CA MET A 1 -24.40 3.46 8.64
C MET A 1 -23.68 2.16 8.97
N ARG A 2 -23.36 1.30 7.98
CA ARG A 2 -22.66 0.03 8.22
C ARG A 2 -21.15 0.21 8.03
N ILE A 3 -20.37 -0.04 9.07
CA ILE A 3 -18.90 0.13 9.07
C ILE A 3 -18.24 -1.24 9.19
N VAL A 4 -17.27 -1.51 8.32
CA VAL A 4 -16.41 -2.70 8.37
C VAL A 4 -14.97 -2.26 8.59
N THR A 5 -14.21 -3.01 9.40
CA THR A 5 -12.80 -2.73 9.63
C THR A 5 -11.94 -3.69 8.81
N ILE A 6 -11.07 -3.13 7.96
CA ILE A 6 -10.25 -3.86 7.00
C ILE A 6 -8.76 -3.60 7.28
N LYS A 7 -7.93 -4.63 7.09
CA LYS A 7 -6.47 -4.53 7.09
C LYS A 7 -5.92 -4.90 5.72
N PHE A 8 -4.89 -4.21 5.27
CA PHE A 8 -4.20 -4.50 4.00
C PHE A 8 -2.98 -5.40 4.18
N ARG A 9 -2.43 -5.46 5.40
CA ARG A 9 -1.19 -6.16 5.73
C ARG A 9 -1.33 -6.87 7.08
N PRO A 10 -0.65 -8.01 7.30
CA PRO A 10 -0.73 -8.75 8.56
C PRO A 10 -0.41 -7.92 9.81
N ALA A 11 0.60 -7.05 9.76
CA ALA A 11 1.01 -6.13 10.82
C ALA A 11 0.64 -4.65 10.53
N GLY A 12 -0.38 -4.44 9.69
CA GLY A 12 -0.77 -3.10 9.21
C GLY A 12 -1.76 -2.37 10.11
N LYS A 13 -1.94 -1.07 9.84
CA LYS A 13 -3.03 -0.28 10.40
C LYS A 13 -4.38 -0.83 9.94
N ARG A 14 -5.37 -0.72 10.82
CA ARG A 14 -6.77 -1.03 10.55
C ARG A 14 -7.47 0.23 10.05
N TYR A 15 -8.28 0.08 9.02
CA TYR A 15 -9.01 1.18 8.41
C TYR A 15 -10.48 0.82 8.37
N ASP A 16 -11.33 1.79 8.73
CA ASP A 16 -12.77 1.64 8.64
C ASP A 16 -13.24 2.03 7.24
N PHE A 17 -14.16 1.23 6.70
CA PHE A 17 -14.79 1.43 5.41
C PHE A 17 -16.31 1.30 5.54
N ASN A 18 -17.02 1.90 4.61
CA ASN A 18 -18.45 1.71 4.46
C ASN A 18 -18.71 0.35 3.79
N ALA A 19 -19.34 -0.57 4.54
CA ALA A 19 -19.69 -1.91 4.07
C ALA A 19 -20.84 -1.91 3.05
N GLN A 20 -21.55 -0.78 2.91
CA GLN A 20 -22.73 -0.64 2.07
C GLN A 20 -23.77 -1.74 2.38
N GLN A 21 -24.10 -2.59 1.41
CA GLN A 21 -25.06 -3.70 1.55
C GLN A 21 -24.37 -5.07 1.68
N PHE A 22 -23.04 -5.12 1.75
CA PHE A 22 -22.31 -6.37 1.80
C PHE A 22 -22.30 -6.96 3.22
N ASP A 23 -22.67 -8.23 3.32
CA ASP A 23 -22.49 -9.03 4.53
C ASP A 23 -21.12 -9.71 4.44
N LEU A 24 -20.19 -9.24 5.28
CA LEU A 24 -18.80 -9.65 5.26
C LEU A 24 -18.45 -10.34 6.59
N ALA A 25 -17.73 -11.45 6.50
CA ALA A 25 -17.22 -12.19 7.65
C ALA A 25 -15.74 -11.85 7.92
N VAL A 26 -15.29 -12.14 9.14
CA VAL A 26 -13.86 -12.01 9.48
C VAL A 26 -13.05 -12.97 8.62
N GLY A 27 -12.01 -12.45 7.96
CA GLY A 27 -11.16 -13.21 7.06
C GLY A 27 -11.49 -13.03 5.57
N ASP A 28 -12.67 -12.51 5.24
CA ASP A 28 -13.05 -12.26 3.84
C ASP A 28 -12.08 -11.29 3.18
N GLN A 29 -11.70 -11.61 1.94
CA GLN A 29 -10.89 -10.74 1.09
C GLN A 29 -11.84 -9.86 0.29
N VAL A 30 -11.60 -8.55 0.32
CA VAL A 30 -12.46 -7.55 -0.31
C VAL A 30 -11.63 -6.55 -1.08
N VAL A 31 -12.20 -6.06 -2.18
CA VAL A 31 -11.64 -4.95 -2.93
C VAL A 31 -12.32 -3.66 -2.47
N VAL A 32 -11.50 -2.70 -2.04
CA VAL A 32 -11.97 -1.40 -1.53
C VAL A 32 -11.43 -0.26 -2.37
N GLU A 33 -12.12 0.88 -2.32
CA GLU A 33 -11.63 2.13 -2.89
C GLU A 33 -10.79 2.88 -1.87
N THR A 34 -9.59 3.30 -2.25
CA THR A 34 -8.72 4.15 -1.43
C THR A 34 -8.39 5.42 -2.20
N ASP A 35 -7.82 6.43 -1.54
CA ASP A 35 -7.33 7.65 -2.23
C ASP A 35 -6.22 7.34 -3.26
N ARG A 36 -5.62 6.15 -3.20
CA ARG A 36 -4.59 5.68 -4.12
C ARG A 36 -5.15 4.73 -5.19
N GLY A 37 -6.47 4.60 -5.30
CA GLY A 37 -7.15 3.67 -6.19
C GLY A 37 -7.62 2.42 -5.46
N ARG A 38 -7.90 1.36 -6.21
CA ARG A 38 -8.39 0.10 -5.66
C ARG A 38 -7.30 -0.61 -4.85
N ALA A 39 -7.69 -1.34 -3.82
CA ALA A 39 -6.79 -2.14 -3.01
C ALA A 39 -7.49 -3.42 -2.50
N LEU A 40 -6.71 -4.50 -2.39
CA LEU A 40 -7.14 -5.75 -1.78
C LEU A 40 -6.89 -5.70 -0.27
N GLY A 41 -7.93 -5.94 0.52
CA GLY A 41 -7.83 -5.97 1.98
C GLY A 41 -8.56 -7.17 2.56
N SER A 42 -8.24 -7.49 3.81
CA SER A 42 -8.87 -8.56 4.57
C SER A 42 -9.73 -7.98 5.69
N VAL A 43 -10.95 -8.49 5.83
CA VAL A 43 -11.88 -8.07 6.89
C VAL A 43 -11.36 -8.56 8.24
N VAL A 44 -11.26 -7.63 9.20
CA VAL A 44 -10.82 -7.88 10.58
C VAL A 44 -12.00 -7.88 11.53
N LEU A 45 -12.93 -6.94 11.33
CA LEU A 45 -14.18 -6.87 12.07
C LEU A 45 -15.33 -6.84 11.06
N PRO A 46 -16.39 -7.63 11.28
CA PRO A 46 -17.54 -7.67 10.38
C PRO A 46 -18.30 -6.35 10.39
N PRO A 47 -19.18 -6.10 9.41
CA PRO A 47 -19.99 -4.89 9.34
C PRO A 47 -20.83 -4.69 10.60
N ARG A 48 -20.65 -3.56 11.28
CA ARG A 48 -21.45 -3.13 12.43
C ARG A 48 -22.25 -1.88 12.09
N GLU A 49 -23.47 -1.79 12.63
CA GLU A 49 -24.26 -0.57 12.53
C GLU A 49 -23.75 0.48 13.51
N VAL A 50 -23.55 1.70 13.01
CA VAL A 50 -23.15 2.85 13.81
C VAL A 50 -24.17 3.96 13.58
N GLU A 51 -24.64 4.54 14.69
CA GLU A 51 -25.57 5.67 14.71
C GLU A 51 -24.86 6.98 14.36
N GLY A 52 -25.59 7.88 13.71
CA GLY A 52 -25.08 8.91 12.80
C GLY A 52 -24.06 9.92 13.35
N ASP A 53 -23.98 10.11 14.67
CA ASP A 53 -23.07 11.10 15.28
C ASP A 53 -21.71 10.52 15.67
N ALA A 54 -21.59 9.19 15.76
CA ALA A 54 -20.33 8.48 16.03
C ALA A 54 -19.64 7.97 14.76
N ALA A 55 -20.25 8.17 13.59
CA ALA A 55 -19.73 7.73 12.31
C ALA A 55 -18.55 8.61 11.84
N PRO A 56 -17.38 8.02 11.51
CA PRO A 56 -16.30 8.77 10.89
C PRO A 56 -16.80 9.42 9.59
N ARG A 57 -16.59 10.73 9.47
CA ARG A 57 -16.95 11.47 8.25
C ARG A 57 -16.01 11.04 7.11
N GLN A 58 -16.56 10.79 5.92
CA GLN A 58 -15.82 10.43 4.69
C GLN A 58 -15.22 9.01 4.63
N LEU A 59 -15.95 7.98 5.08
CA LEU A 59 -15.54 6.61 4.80
C LEU A 59 -15.56 6.30 3.30
N LYS A 60 -14.52 5.63 2.82
CA LYS A 60 -14.51 5.03 1.48
C LYS A 60 -15.33 3.75 1.47
N ASN A 61 -15.72 3.31 0.26
CA ASN A 61 -16.62 2.17 0.11
C ASN A 61 -15.86 0.85 -0.13
N VAL A 62 -16.42 -0.22 0.40
CA VAL A 62 -16.16 -1.57 -0.13
C VAL A 62 -16.81 -1.67 -1.50
N ILE A 63 -16.06 -2.14 -2.49
CA ILE A 63 -16.56 -2.27 -3.87
C ILE A 63 -17.22 -3.64 -4.05
N ARG A 64 -16.54 -4.71 -3.61
CA ARG A 64 -16.98 -6.11 -3.76
C ARG A 64 -16.10 -7.07 -2.96
N LEU A 65 -16.54 -8.32 -2.83
CA LEU A 65 -15.67 -9.44 -2.46
C LEU A 65 -14.61 -9.66 -3.55
N ALA A 66 -13.42 -10.07 -3.10
CA ALA A 66 -12.33 -10.45 -3.98
C ALA A 66 -12.67 -11.74 -4.71
N THR A 67 -12.40 -11.79 -6.01
CA THR A 67 -12.46 -13.01 -6.81
C THR A 67 -11.12 -13.76 -6.74
N ASP A 68 -11.09 -15.02 -7.16
CA ASP A 68 -9.84 -15.78 -7.26
C ASP A 68 -8.80 -15.08 -8.16
N GLU A 69 -9.25 -14.37 -9.19
CA GLU A 69 -8.39 -13.54 -10.05
C GLU A 69 -7.73 -12.40 -9.26
N ASP A 70 -8.45 -11.73 -8.37
CA ASP A 70 -7.88 -10.67 -7.53
C ASP A 70 -6.85 -11.21 -6.54
N LEU A 71 -7.12 -12.40 -5.98
CA LEU A 71 -6.20 -13.07 -5.06
C LEU A 71 -4.92 -13.46 -5.78
N ASN A 72 -5.05 -14.03 -6.97
CA ASN A 72 -3.91 -14.37 -7.82
C ASN A 72 -3.13 -13.11 -8.24
N LEU A 73 -3.82 -12.04 -8.63
CA LEU A 73 -3.21 -10.75 -8.94
C LEU A 73 -2.40 -10.20 -7.75
N GLY A 74 -2.93 -10.32 -6.52
CA GLY A 74 -2.21 -9.96 -5.30
C GLY A 74 -0.92 -10.75 -5.10
N GLN A 75 -0.93 -12.06 -5.37
CA GLN A 75 0.26 -12.90 -5.28
C GLN A 75 1.29 -12.58 -6.37
N VAL A 76 0.84 -12.41 -7.61
CA VAL A 76 1.69 -12.03 -8.75
C VAL A 76 2.33 -10.66 -8.50
N ASN A 77 1.56 -9.69 -7.99
CA ASN A 77 2.08 -8.38 -7.64
C ASN A 77 3.15 -8.45 -6.55
N ALA A 78 3.00 -9.31 -5.54
CA ALA A 78 4.02 -9.49 -4.50
C ALA A 78 5.36 -9.98 -5.08
N ALA A 79 5.33 -10.92 -6.02
CA ALA A 79 6.54 -11.37 -6.71
C ALA A 79 7.17 -10.26 -7.57
N ARG A 80 6.33 -9.50 -8.29
CA ARG A 80 6.78 -8.36 -9.11
C ARG A 80 7.35 -7.22 -8.26
N GLU A 81 6.80 -6.97 -7.07
CA GLU A 81 7.33 -5.99 -6.11
C GLU A 81 8.77 -6.34 -5.71
N GLU A 82 9.04 -7.61 -5.46
CA GLU A 82 10.38 -8.07 -5.09
C GLU A 82 11.37 -7.93 -6.26
N GLU A 83 10.97 -8.29 -7.47
CA GLU A 83 11.76 -8.06 -8.69
C GLU A 83 12.05 -6.57 -8.91
N ALA A 84 11.01 -5.73 -8.81
CA ALA A 84 11.12 -4.29 -8.94
C ALA A 84 12.09 -3.68 -7.92
N TYR A 85 11.99 -4.11 -6.66
CA TYR A 85 12.90 -3.67 -5.61
C TYR A 85 14.36 -4.01 -5.95
N ARG A 86 14.65 -5.28 -6.30
CA ARG A 86 16.01 -5.73 -6.60
C ARG A 86 16.60 -5.01 -7.81
N PHE A 87 15.83 -4.85 -8.88
CA PHE A 87 16.28 -4.16 -10.08
C PHE A 87 16.58 -2.68 -9.79
N CYS A 88 15.68 -1.99 -9.08
CA CYS A 88 15.88 -0.59 -8.71
C CYS A 88 17.10 -0.40 -7.80
N LEU A 89 17.27 -1.27 -6.80
CA LEU A 89 18.44 -1.25 -5.90
C LEU A 89 19.75 -1.38 -6.68
N LYS A 90 19.83 -2.34 -7.62
CA LYS A 90 21.00 -2.51 -8.47
C LYS A 90 21.33 -1.25 -9.28
N ARG A 91 20.32 -0.59 -9.86
CA ARG A 91 20.51 0.66 -10.62
C ARG A 91 20.95 1.83 -9.75
N ILE A 92 20.46 1.91 -8.52
CA ILE A 92 20.87 2.92 -7.54
C ILE A 92 22.35 2.73 -7.18
N GLU A 93 22.80 1.50 -6.95
CA GLU A 93 24.19 1.15 -6.64
C GLU A 93 25.13 1.43 -7.83
N GLU A 94 24.77 0.99 -9.03
CA GLU A 94 25.55 1.23 -10.27
C GLU A 94 25.76 2.73 -10.54
N ARG A 95 24.79 3.56 -10.18
CA ARG A 95 24.82 5.02 -10.39
C ARG A 95 25.29 5.80 -9.16
N GLN A 96 25.62 5.11 -8.07
CA GLN A 96 26.04 5.68 -6.78
C GLN A 96 25.12 6.82 -6.30
N MET A 97 23.82 6.64 -6.43
CA MET A 97 22.86 7.68 -6.10
C MET A 97 22.76 7.86 -4.57
N PRO A 98 22.76 9.11 -4.04
CA PRO A 98 22.72 9.37 -2.60
C PRO A 98 21.30 9.20 -2.03
N MET A 99 20.79 7.96 -2.08
CA MET A 99 19.47 7.59 -1.61
C MET A 99 19.44 6.14 -1.11
N LYS A 100 18.49 5.83 -0.22
CA LYS A 100 18.23 4.48 0.26
C LYS A 100 16.86 4.02 -0.22
N LEU A 101 16.83 2.94 -0.99
CA LEU A 101 15.57 2.32 -1.40
C LEU A 101 14.95 1.56 -0.22
N VAL A 102 13.72 1.95 0.14
CA VAL A 102 12.98 1.35 1.25
C VAL A 102 12.07 0.23 0.76
N ARG A 103 11.34 0.45 -0.33
CA ARG A 103 10.36 -0.52 -0.86
C ARG A 103 9.95 -0.22 -2.30
N ALA A 104 9.54 -1.25 -3.05
CA ALA A 104 8.69 -1.14 -4.23
C ALA A 104 7.27 -1.67 -3.93
N GLU A 105 6.25 -1.00 -4.48
CA GLU A 105 4.84 -1.38 -4.34
C GLU A 105 4.13 -1.26 -5.68
N TYR A 106 3.41 -2.29 -6.09
CA TYR A 106 2.54 -2.20 -7.25
C TYR A 106 1.17 -1.68 -6.81
N GLN A 107 0.60 -0.77 -7.60
CA GLN A 107 -0.83 -0.50 -7.49
C GLN A 107 -1.60 -1.79 -7.78
N PHE A 108 -2.74 -1.97 -7.12
CA PHE A 108 -3.53 -3.21 -7.22
C PHE A 108 -3.83 -3.63 -8.67
N ASP A 109 -4.15 -2.67 -9.53
CA ASP A 109 -4.43 -2.88 -10.96
C ASP A 109 -3.17 -3.06 -11.83
N GLY A 110 -1.98 -3.01 -11.24
CA GLY A 110 -0.70 -3.11 -11.94
C GLY A 110 -0.33 -1.88 -12.80
N SER A 111 -1.15 -0.82 -12.79
CA SER A 111 -0.97 0.34 -13.68
C SER A 111 0.23 1.22 -13.34
N LYS A 112 0.72 1.13 -12.10
CA LYS A 112 1.77 1.98 -11.56
C LYS A 112 2.62 1.24 -10.52
N ILE A 113 3.92 1.51 -10.52
CA ILE A 113 4.87 1.07 -9.50
C ILE A 113 5.33 2.27 -8.71
N ILE A 114 5.29 2.17 -7.38
CA ILE A 114 5.71 3.20 -6.46
C ILE A 114 6.98 2.72 -5.75
N PHE A 115 8.07 3.46 -5.92
CA PHE A 115 9.33 3.24 -5.23
C PHE A 115 9.47 4.22 -4.07
N TYR A 116 9.47 3.71 -2.85
CA TYR A 116 9.68 4.48 -1.63
C TYR A 116 11.17 4.52 -1.31
N PHE A 117 11.69 5.72 -1.05
CA PHE A 117 13.09 5.91 -0.72
C PHE A 117 13.28 7.02 0.32
N THR A 118 14.42 7.01 1.00
CA THR A 118 14.88 8.09 1.87
C THR A 118 16.14 8.72 1.27
N ALA A 119 16.32 10.02 1.47
CA ALA A 119 17.51 10.77 1.05
C ALA A 119 17.62 12.05 1.89
N ASP A 120 18.85 12.48 2.19
CA ASP A 120 19.11 13.69 3.00
C ASP A 120 18.87 14.99 2.23
N GLY A 121 18.87 14.92 0.89
CA GLY A 121 18.73 16.07 0.01
C GLY A 121 17.96 15.76 -1.27
N ARG A 122 18.08 16.67 -2.24
CA ARG A 122 17.51 16.47 -3.57
C ARG A 122 18.31 15.42 -4.33
N VAL A 123 17.60 14.48 -4.95
CA VAL A 123 18.19 13.42 -5.78
C VAL A 123 17.62 13.57 -7.19
N ASP A 124 18.49 13.65 -8.20
CA ASP A 124 18.06 13.60 -9.60
C ASP A 124 17.91 12.13 -10.02
N PHE A 125 16.67 11.68 -10.18
CA PHE A 125 16.34 10.30 -10.53
C PHE A 125 15.79 10.16 -11.97
N ARG A 126 15.95 11.18 -12.83
CA ARG A 126 15.36 11.16 -14.19
C ARG A 126 15.85 9.98 -15.02
N GLU A 127 17.15 9.69 -14.99
CA GLU A 127 17.73 8.55 -15.73
C GLU A 127 17.33 7.20 -15.09
N LEU A 128 17.28 7.12 -13.77
CA LEU A 128 16.77 5.93 -13.07
C LEU A 128 15.32 5.63 -13.48
N VAL A 129 14.46 6.64 -13.53
CA VAL A 129 13.06 6.48 -13.96
C VAL A 129 12.96 5.97 -15.40
N LYS A 130 13.85 6.40 -16.30
CA LYS A 130 13.89 5.87 -17.68
C LYS A 130 14.24 4.39 -17.70
N ASP A 131 15.26 3.97 -16.95
CA ASP A 131 15.65 2.56 -16.86
C ASP A 131 14.50 1.69 -16.32
N LEU A 132 13.86 2.15 -15.25
CA LEU A 132 12.73 1.46 -14.62
C LEU A 132 11.53 1.37 -15.57
N ALA A 133 11.16 2.47 -16.22
CA ALA A 133 10.05 2.50 -17.16
C ALA A 133 10.32 1.62 -18.39
N HIS A 134 11.57 1.58 -18.87
CA HIS A 134 11.97 0.72 -19.98
C HIS A 134 11.90 -0.77 -19.60
N HIS A 135 12.29 -1.13 -18.39
CA HIS A 135 12.27 -2.53 -17.95
C HIS A 135 10.88 -3.05 -17.59
N PHE A 136 10.08 -2.26 -16.87
CA PHE A 136 8.77 -2.71 -16.35
C PHE A 136 7.58 -2.35 -17.25
N HIS A 137 7.77 -1.52 -18.27
CA HIS A 137 6.70 -1.05 -19.16
C HIS A 137 5.46 -0.50 -18.43
N THR A 138 5.67 0.04 -17.23
CA THR A 138 4.63 0.48 -16.30
C THR A 138 4.95 1.90 -15.82
N ARG A 139 3.93 2.67 -15.44
CA ARG A 139 4.14 4.03 -14.91
C ARG A 139 4.96 3.95 -13.61
N ILE A 140 6.03 4.74 -13.52
CA ILE A 140 6.91 4.76 -12.36
C ILE A 140 6.64 6.02 -11.54
N GLU A 141 6.50 5.86 -10.22
CA GLU A 141 6.42 6.95 -9.25
C GLU A 141 7.53 6.80 -8.21
N MET A 142 8.36 7.82 -8.06
CA MET A 142 9.38 7.89 -7.02
C MET A 142 8.83 8.70 -5.85
N ARG A 143 8.81 8.13 -4.65
CA ARG A 143 8.27 8.78 -3.45
C ARG A 143 9.30 8.84 -2.35
N GLN A 144 9.73 10.05 -2.01
CA GLN A 144 10.57 10.30 -0.86
C GLN A 144 9.74 10.21 0.43
N ILE A 145 10.24 9.49 1.42
CA ILE A 145 9.66 9.39 2.75
C ILE A 145 10.68 9.77 3.82
N GLY A 146 10.20 10.19 4.99
CA GLY A 146 11.06 10.44 6.14
C GLY A 146 11.48 9.14 6.84
N VAL A 147 12.59 9.20 7.59
CA VAL A 147 13.13 8.06 8.38
C VAL A 147 12.13 7.47 9.39
N ARG A 148 11.15 8.25 9.84
CA ARG A 148 10.06 7.78 10.72
C ARG A 148 9.04 6.93 9.98
N ASP A 149 8.77 7.24 8.72
CA ASP A 149 7.80 6.48 7.91
C ASP A 149 8.43 5.21 7.34
N GLU A 150 9.75 5.20 7.15
CA GLU A 150 10.52 3.98 6.86
C GLU A 150 10.26 2.89 7.91
N ALA A 151 10.34 3.22 9.21
CA ALA A 151 10.10 2.27 10.29
C ALA A 151 8.68 1.65 10.25
N LYS A 152 7.67 2.44 9.84
CA LYS A 152 6.29 1.97 9.69
C LYS A 152 6.13 1.05 8.47
N LEU A 153 6.88 1.29 7.40
CA LEU A 153 6.81 0.53 6.15
C LEU A 153 7.59 -0.79 6.23
N VAL A 154 8.69 -0.83 6.98
CA VAL A 154 9.51 -2.02 7.21
C VAL A 154 8.92 -2.92 8.31
N GLY A 155 7.94 -2.43 9.08
CA GLY A 155 7.26 -3.21 10.11
C GLY A 155 8.03 -3.28 11.44
N GLY A 156 8.79 -2.24 11.78
CA GLY A 156 9.47 -2.16 13.08
C GLY A 156 8.46 -2.14 14.23
N LEU A 157 8.60 -3.05 15.19
CA LEU A 157 7.95 -2.94 16.49
C LEU A 157 8.31 -1.59 17.10
N VAL A 158 7.32 -0.72 17.31
CA VAL A 158 7.51 0.55 18.00
C VAL A 158 7.78 0.23 19.48
N ILE A 159 9.00 0.51 19.95
CA ILE A 159 9.45 0.18 21.31
C ILE A 159 8.87 1.14 22.37
N CYS A 160 8.13 2.20 22.01
CA CYS A 160 7.71 3.22 22.98
C CYS A 160 6.21 3.36 23.27
N GLY A 161 5.31 2.56 22.69
CA GLY A 161 3.91 2.45 23.17
C GLY A 161 3.10 3.75 23.33
N ARG A 162 3.50 4.85 22.68
CA ARG A 162 2.79 6.13 22.73
C ARG A 162 2.68 6.76 21.36
N GLU A 163 1.46 7.15 21.02
CA GLU A 163 1.16 8.07 19.93
C GLU A 163 1.80 9.43 20.27
N LEU A 164 2.48 10.05 19.31
CA LEU A 164 3.07 11.37 19.50
C LEU A 164 2.25 12.43 18.77
N CYS A 165 1.94 13.46 19.55
CA CYS A 165 1.35 14.75 19.23
C CYS A 165 2.12 15.52 18.15
#